data_AF-A0A382N0C2-F1
#
_entry.id   AF-A0A382N0C2-F1
#
_cell.length_a   1.000
_cell.length_b   1.000
_cell.length_c   1.000
_cell.angle_alpha   90.00
_cell.angle_beta   90.00
_cell.angle_gamma   90.00
#
_symmetry.space_group_name_H-M   'P 1'
#
loop_
_entity.id
_entity.type
_entity.pdbx_description
1 polymer ?
#
loop_
_entity_poly.entity_id
_entity_poly.type
_entity_poly.pdbx_seq_one_letter_code
_entity_poly.pdbx_strand_id
1 'polypeptide(L)'
;MDERLIIWWMKGKRYGIIGSDPTLLFNVEVGRFFRFFEQAKGSFNLAMFELSYYTDSATGKLLERFSNPFTGAVNDVMRLARRPFISQYTAADRFLPALKNSAASYLSQVMPLFVDGDRVQIGSRVNAMMPSPFPKTRNTRINEYVTVTGQKSDLLDPYTKSAPAKLSYQNIQPWEPWMMMGDQPGQ
;
A
#
# COMPACT_ATOMS: atom_id res chain seq x y z
N MET A 1 6.81 12.91 19.15
CA MET A 1 5.80 12.95 18.07
C MET A 1 4.49 13.45 18.70
N ASP A 2 3.56 14.06 17.98
CA ASP A 2 2.25 14.42 18.57
C ASP A 2 1.09 13.64 17.92
N GLU A 3 -0.11 13.75 18.49
CA GLU A 3 -1.28 12.97 18.10
C GLU A 3 -2.08 13.61 16.94
N ARG A 4 -1.48 14.53 16.18
CA ARG A 4 -2.17 15.18 15.07
C ARG A 4 -2.59 14.16 14.00
N LEU A 5 -3.69 14.48 13.31
CA LEU A 5 -4.08 13.72 12.12
C LEU A 5 -3.09 14.02 10.99
N ILE A 6 -2.49 12.98 10.43
CA ILE A 6 -1.67 13.08 9.22
C ILE A 6 -2.50 12.53 8.06
N ILE A 7 -2.64 13.32 7.01
CA ILE A 7 -3.33 12.95 5.79
C ILE A 7 -2.29 12.84 4.68
N TRP A 8 -2.33 11.73 3.95
CA TRP A 8 -1.46 11.50 2.81
C TRP A 8 -2.27 10.89 1.67
N TRP A 9 -1.90 11.20 0.44
CA TRP A 9 -2.57 10.66 -0.74
C TRP A 9 -1.56 10.31 -1.84
N MET A 10 -1.97 9.41 -2.72
CA MET A 10 -1.23 9.08 -3.94
C MET A 10 -2.18 8.88 -5.12
N LYS A 11 -1.64 9.16 -6.31
CA LYS A 11 -2.19 8.73 -7.58
C LYS A 11 -1.15 7.86 -8.28
N GLY A 12 -1.57 6.65 -8.62
CA GLY A 12 -0.74 5.66 -9.29
C GLY A 12 -1.44 5.09 -10.51
N LYS A 13 -0.71 4.27 -11.26
CA LYS A 13 -1.22 3.50 -12.40
C LYS A 13 -1.09 2.02 -12.09
N ARG A 14 -2.12 1.25 -12.43
CA ARG A 14 -2.09 -0.21 -12.37
C ARG A 14 -1.87 -0.75 -13.78
N TYR A 15 -0.87 -1.60 -13.90
CA TYR A 15 -0.58 -2.33 -15.13
C TYR A 15 -0.85 -3.81 -14.88
N GLY A 16 -1.37 -4.49 -15.89
CA GLY A 16 -1.41 -5.93 -15.96
C GLY A 16 -0.26 -6.43 -16.81
N ILE A 17 0.44 -7.45 -16.35
CA ILE A 17 1.62 -7.98 -17.05
C ILE A 17 1.39 -9.45 -17.40
N ILE A 18 1.42 -9.77 -18.68
CA ILE A 18 1.48 -11.14 -19.20
C ILE A 18 2.85 -11.34 -19.83
N GLY A 19 3.65 -12.27 -19.30
CA GLY A 19 5.05 -12.43 -19.70
C GLY A 19 5.86 -11.18 -19.34
N SER A 20 6.30 -10.43 -20.35
CA SER A 20 7.05 -9.18 -20.19
C SER A 20 6.35 -7.96 -20.82
N ASP A 21 5.07 -8.08 -21.16
CA ASP A 21 4.31 -7.01 -21.82
C ASP A 21 3.35 -6.31 -20.83
N PRO A 22 3.63 -5.05 -20.44
CA PRO A 22 2.78 -4.29 -19.52
C PRO A 22 1.64 -3.58 -20.25
N THR A 23 0.40 -3.88 -19.88
CA THR A 23 -0.79 -3.16 -20.35
C THR A 23 -1.35 -2.26 -19.25
N LEU A 24 -1.52 -0.96 -19.53
CA LEU A 24 -2.18 -0.04 -18.59
C LEU A 24 -3.66 -0.41 -18.44
N LEU A 25 -4.11 -0.63 -17.21
CA LEU A 25 -5.50 -1.03 -16.94
C LEU A 25 -6.34 0.15 -16.46
N PHE A 26 -5.89 0.81 -15.40
CA PHE A 26 -6.61 1.89 -14.73
C PHE A 26 -5.67 2.67 -13.81
N ASN A 27 -6.14 3.79 -13.31
CA ASN A 27 -5.48 4.55 -12.26
C ASN A 27 -5.93 4.06 -10.87
N VAL A 28 -5.08 4.26 -9.87
CA VAL A 28 -5.39 4.02 -8.46
C VAL A 28 -5.21 5.32 -7.70
N GLU A 29 -6.22 5.74 -6.96
CA GLU A 29 -6.18 6.91 -6.10
C GLU A 29 -6.38 6.47 -4.65
N VAL A 30 -5.44 6.84 -3.78
CA VAL A 30 -5.42 6.41 -2.39
C VAL A 30 -5.39 7.63 -1.49
N GLY A 31 -6.25 7.64 -0.47
CA GLY A 31 -6.19 8.56 0.66
C GLY A 31 -5.94 7.77 1.95
N ARG A 32 -4.95 8.17 2.73
CA ARG A 32 -4.61 7.57 4.02
C ARG A 32 -4.66 8.61 5.13
N PHE A 33 -5.15 8.14 6.27
CA PHE A 33 -5.32 8.90 7.49
C PHE A 33 -4.59 8.18 8.61
N PHE A 34 -3.75 8.90 9.33
CA PHE A 34 -2.90 8.34 10.37
C PHE A 34 -3.00 9.16 11.65
N ARG A 35 -3.01 8.46 12.79
CA ARG A 35 -2.70 9.05 14.10
C ARG A 35 -1.74 8.14 14.83
N PHE A 36 -0.65 8.72 15.33
CA PHE A 36 0.35 8.03 16.13
C PHE A 36 0.12 8.31 17.61
N PHE A 37 0.22 7.27 18.43
CA PHE A 37 0.13 7.32 19.87
C PHE A 37 1.41 6.78 20.45
N GLU A 38 2.16 7.61 21.16
CA GLU A 38 3.39 7.19 21.81
C GLU A 38 3.08 6.13 22.88
N GLN A 39 3.96 5.14 22.99
CA GLN A 39 3.87 4.04 23.93
C GLN A 39 5.19 3.94 24.71
N ALA A 40 5.22 3.10 25.75
CA ALA A 40 6.43 2.87 26.52
C ALA A 40 7.60 2.40 25.64
N LYS A 41 8.84 2.68 26.09
CA LYS A 41 10.09 2.22 25.45
C LYS A 41 10.26 2.68 23.99
N GLY A 42 9.73 3.85 23.63
CA GLY A 42 9.87 4.42 22.29
C GLY A 42 9.10 3.68 21.20
N SER A 43 8.07 2.92 21.58
CA SER A 43 7.16 2.28 20.63
C SER A 43 5.96 3.19 20.32
N PHE A 44 5.22 2.89 19.25
CA PHE A 44 4.06 3.67 18.82
C PHE A 44 2.91 2.77 18.40
N ASN A 45 1.69 3.13 18.76
CA ASN A 45 0.50 2.62 18.08
C ASN A 45 0.11 3.59 16.98
N LEU A 46 -0.20 3.05 15.81
CA LEU A 46 -0.68 3.78 14.64
C LEU A 46 -2.12 3.35 14.36
N ALA A 47 -3.07 4.24 14.60
CA ALA A 47 -4.41 4.10 14.03
C ALA A 47 -4.36 4.57 12.57
N MET A 48 -4.85 3.72 11.66
CA MET A 48 -4.83 4.00 10.23
C MET A 48 -6.18 3.69 9.58
N PHE A 49 -6.56 4.54 8.64
CA PHE A 49 -7.67 4.34 7.72
C PHE A 49 -7.23 4.67 6.31
N GLU A 50 -7.66 3.85 5.34
CA GLU A 50 -7.33 4.03 3.93
C GLU A 50 -8.58 3.92 3.08
N LEU A 51 -8.69 4.84 2.13
CA LEU A 51 -9.62 4.78 1.00
C LEU A 51 -8.82 4.57 -0.26
N SER A 52 -9.22 3.60 -1.08
CA SER A 52 -8.62 3.31 -2.37
C SER A 52 -9.71 3.25 -3.43
N TYR A 53 -9.53 4.02 -4.51
CA TYR A 53 -10.45 4.09 -5.64
C TYR A 53 -9.72 3.75 -6.93
N TYR A 54 -10.42 3.07 -7.83
CA TYR A 54 -9.97 2.88 -9.20
C TYR A 54 -10.62 3.94 -10.09
N THR A 55 -9.84 4.57 -10.95
CA THR A 55 -10.34 5.55 -11.91
C THR A 55 -9.94 5.19 -13.32
N ASP A 56 -10.81 5.51 -14.28
CA ASP A 56 -10.53 5.29 -15.70
C ASP A 56 -9.27 6.07 -16.11
N SER A 57 -8.40 5.42 -16.88
CA SER A 57 -7.06 5.96 -17.15
C SER A 57 -7.09 7.19 -18.07
N ALA A 58 -8.10 7.31 -18.93
CA ALA A 58 -8.26 8.40 -19.88
C ALA A 58 -9.06 9.57 -19.30
N THR A 59 -10.16 9.29 -18.60
CA THR A 59 -11.11 10.29 -18.13
C THR A 59 -10.94 10.67 -16.66
N GLY A 60 -10.28 9.83 -15.85
CA GLY A 60 -10.12 10.04 -14.41
C GLY A 60 -11.40 9.86 -13.58
N LYS A 61 -12.52 9.44 -14.18
CA LYS A 61 -13.77 9.16 -13.47
C LYS A 61 -13.67 7.86 -12.68
N LEU A 62 -14.47 7.73 -11.62
CA LEU A 62 -14.59 6.49 -10.84
C LEU A 62 -14.88 5.31 -11.78
N LEU A 63 -14.06 4.26 -11.67
CA LEU A 63 -14.20 3.06 -12.48
C LEU A 63 -15.18 2.10 -11.80
N GLU A 64 -16.41 2.05 -12.30
CA GLU A 64 -17.44 1.12 -11.80
C GLU A 64 -17.52 -0.16 -12.63
N ARG A 65 -17.21 -0.05 -13.93
CA ARG A 65 -17.10 -1.18 -14.86
C ARG A 65 -15.75 -1.15 -15.54
N PHE A 66 -15.14 -2.31 -15.67
CA PHE A 66 -13.82 -2.50 -16.25
C PHE A 66 -13.92 -3.31 -17.54
N SER A 67 -13.61 -2.67 -18.66
CA SER A 67 -13.40 -3.34 -19.94
C SER A 67 -12.05 -4.04 -19.92
N ASN A 68 -12.06 -5.36 -19.72
CA ASN A 68 -10.85 -6.14 -19.57
C ASN A 68 -10.17 -6.33 -20.94
N PRO A 69 -8.95 -5.78 -21.17
CA PRO A 69 -8.29 -5.86 -22.46
C PRO A 69 -7.81 -7.27 -22.81
N PHE A 70 -7.68 -8.16 -21.82
CA PHE A 70 -7.17 -9.51 -22.02
C PHE A 70 -8.27 -10.53 -22.34
N THR A 71 -9.49 -10.30 -21.86
CA THR A 71 -10.62 -11.23 -22.06
C THR A 71 -11.72 -10.67 -22.95
N GLY A 72 -11.74 -9.36 -23.19
CA GLY A 72 -12.80 -8.66 -23.92
C GLY A 72 -14.10 -8.49 -23.12
N ALA A 73 -14.19 -9.04 -21.90
CA ALA A 73 -15.36 -8.92 -21.05
C ALA A 73 -15.45 -7.55 -20.36
N VAL A 74 -16.64 -7.18 -19.92
CA VAL A 74 -16.87 -6.02 -19.05
C VAL A 74 -17.25 -6.54 -17.66
N ASN A 75 -16.40 -6.27 -16.67
CA ASN A 75 -16.57 -6.75 -15.31
C ASN A 75 -16.96 -5.61 -14.36
N ASP A 76 -17.78 -5.90 -13.34
CA ASP A 76 -18.08 -4.92 -12.30
C ASP A 76 -16.95 -4.82 -11.29
N VAL A 77 -16.51 -3.59 -11.02
CA VAL A 77 -15.38 -3.32 -10.13
C VAL A 77 -15.81 -3.48 -8.67
N MET A 78 -15.10 -4.32 -7.92
CA MET A 78 -15.35 -4.45 -6.49
C MET A 78 -14.84 -3.21 -5.75
N ARG A 79 -15.71 -2.62 -4.92
CA ARG A 79 -15.33 -1.56 -3.98
C ARG A 79 -14.68 -2.19 -2.73
N LEU A 80 -13.40 -1.89 -2.52
CA LEU A 80 -12.68 -2.30 -1.33
C LEU A 80 -12.98 -1.34 -0.17
N ALA A 81 -13.93 -1.69 0.70
CA ALA A 81 -14.14 -0.98 1.95
C ALA A 81 -13.23 -1.54 3.03
N ARG A 82 -12.12 -0.83 3.34
CA ARG A 82 -11.27 -1.17 4.48
C ARG A 82 -11.82 -0.50 5.73
N ARG A 83 -11.85 -1.21 6.86
CA ARG A 83 -12.14 -0.61 8.16
C ARG A 83 -10.86 0.00 8.74
N PRO A 84 -10.95 1.03 9.60
CA PRO A 84 -9.79 1.49 10.35
C PRO A 84 -9.19 0.34 11.16
N PHE A 85 -7.87 0.32 11.29
CA PHE A 85 -7.16 -0.66 12.08
C PHE A 85 -6.00 -0.02 12.85
N ILE A 86 -5.50 -0.74 13.86
CA ILE A 86 -4.34 -0.34 14.64
C ILE A 86 -3.15 -1.23 14.25
N SER A 87 -1.99 -0.61 14.07
CA SER A 87 -0.69 -1.28 13.97
C SER A 87 0.25 -0.77 15.05
N GLN A 88 1.21 -1.59 15.46
CA GLN A 88 2.21 -1.25 16.46
C GLN A 88 3.59 -1.17 15.81
N TYR A 89 4.35 -0.14 16.15
CA TYR A 89 5.73 0.06 15.73
C TYR A 89 6.63 0.00 16.95
N THR A 90 7.72 -0.75 16.84
CA THR A 90 8.80 -0.80 17.82
C THR A 90 10.11 -0.45 17.12
N ALA A 91 11.18 -0.28 17.89
CA ALA A 91 12.51 -0.07 17.32
C ALA A 91 12.97 -1.22 16.40
N ALA A 92 12.49 -2.44 16.64
CA ALA A 92 12.87 -3.63 15.89
C ALA A 92 11.93 -3.95 14.72
N ASP A 93 10.62 -3.73 14.89
CA ASP A 93 9.61 -4.27 13.97
C ASP A 93 8.32 -3.46 13.89
N ARG A 94 7.60 -3.66 12.79
CA ARG A 94 6.19 -3.28 12.62
C ARG A 94 5.29 -4.50 12.76
N PHE A 95 4.36 -4.43 13.69
CA PHE A 95 3.37 -5.45 13.96
C PHE A 95 1.96 -4.98 13.58
N LEU A 96 1.17 -5.86 12.94
CA LEU A 96 -0.23 -5.61 12.60
C LEU A 96 -1.10 -6.60 13.39
N PRO A 97 -1.59 -6.24 14.59
CA PRO A 97 -2.46 -7.10 15.39
C PRO A 97 -3.66 -7.64 14.60
N ALA A 98 -4.26 -6.80 13.75
CA ALA A 98 -5.38 -7.18 12.89
C ALA A 98 -5.04 -8.31 11.90
N LEU A 99 -3.77 -8.46 11.53
CA LEU A 99 -3.31 -9.51 10.60
C LEU A 99 -2.79 -10.76 11.31
N LYS A 100 -2.59 -10.73 12.63
CA LYS A 100 -1.97 -11.82 13.41
C LYS A 100 -2.64 -13.19 13.17
N ASN A 101 -3.95 -13.19 12.94
CA ASN A 101 -4.75 -14.40 12.72
C ASN A 101 -5.44 -14.44 11.33
N SER A 102 -5.20 -13.43 10.48
CA SER A 102 -5.90 -13.30 9.20
C SER A 102 -4.97 -13.30 8.00
N ALA A 103 -3.65 -13.20 8.17
CA ALA A 103 -2.68 -13.44 7.12
C ALA A 103 -2.13 -14.86 7.24
N ALA A 104 -2.02 -15.59 6.13
CA ALA A 104 -1.37 -16.89 6.11
C ALA A 104 0.15 -16.75 6.34
N SER A 105 0.73 -15.63 5.91
CA SER A 105 2.09 -15.21 6.28
C SER A 105 2.24 -13.69 6.15
N TYR A 106 3.13 -13.10 6.94
CA TYR A 106 3.45 -11.68 6.91
C TYR A 106 4.92 -11.49 7.28
N LEU A 107 5.69 -10.87 6.38
CA LEU A 107 7.07 -10.45 6.60
C LEU A 107 7.17 -8.95 6.27
N SER A 108 7.70 -8.18 7.21
CA SER A 108 8.03 -6.78 7.01
C SER A 108 9.52 -6.59 7.25
N GLN A 109 10.18 -5.80 6.41
CA GLN A 109 11.59 -5.48 6.58
C GLN A 109 11.82 -4.02 6.22
N VAL A 110 12.54 -3.32 7.10
CA VAL A 110 13.07 -1.98 6.84
C VAL A 110 14.45 -2.14 6.20
N MET A 111 14.69 -1.40 5.13
CA MET A 111 15.98 -1.36 4.44
C MET A 111 16.94 -0.40 5.15
N PRO A 112 18.27 -0.56 4.97
CA PRO A 112 19.24 0.38 5.51
C PRO A 112 18.92 1.82 5.09
N LEU A 113 19.20 2.75 6.00
CA LEU A 113 19.11 4.17 5.74
C LEU A 113 20.14 4.57 4.68
N PHE A 114 19.70 5.25 3.63
CA PHE A 114 20.59 5.87 2.65
C PHE A 114 20.64 7.37 2.88
N VAL A 115 21.84 7.94 2.97
CA VAL A 115 22.07 9.37 3.20
C VAL A 115 23.03 9.90 2.14
N ASP A 116 22.62 10.97 1.47
CA ASP A 116 23.39 11.64 0.44
C ASP A 116 23.20 13.15 0.58
N GLY A 117 24.21 13.82 1.16
CA GLY A 117 24.11 15.23 1.56
C GLY A 117 22.99 15.45 2.59
N ASP A 118 22.00 16.25 2.21
CA ASP A 118 20.80 16.49 3.01
C ASP A 118 19.64 15.55 2.64
N ARG A 119 19.77 14.72 1.61
CA ARG A 119 18.73 13.75 1.24
C ARG A 119 18.85 12.49 2.08
N VAL A 120 17.73 12.05 2.65
CA VAL A 120 17.63 10.79 3.40
C VAL A 120 16.57 9.91 2.76
N GLN A 121 16.85 8.63 2.58
CA GLN A 121 15.92 7.64 2.07
C GLN A 121 15.87 6.41 2.98
N ILE A 122 14.66 5.96 3.28
CA ILE A 122 14.41 4.71 3.97
C ILE A 122 13.44 3.86 3.16
N GLY A 123 13.90 2.67 2.80
CA GLY A 123 13.09 1.67 2.12
C GLY A 123 12.38 0.76 3.12
N SER A 124 11.26 0.22 2.73
CA SER A 124 10.65 -0.93 3.39
C SER A 124 10.06 -1.87 2.36
N ARG A 125 10.04 -3.16 2.69
CA ARG A 125 9.31 -4.16 1.93
C ARG A 125 8.33 -4.91 2.82
N VAL A 126 7.21 -5.29 2.25
CA VAL A 126 6.24 -6.19 2.86
C VAL A 126 5.96 -7.33 1.90
N ASN A 127 6.04 -8.55 2.40
CA ASN A 127 5.60 -9.75 1.71
C ASN A 127 4.52 -10.39 2.57
N ALA A 128 3.30 -10.46 2.05
CA ALA A 128 2.17 -11.00 2.78
C ALA A 128 1.41 -12.00 1.91
N MET A 129 0.84 -13.02 2.55
CA MET A 129 -0.13 -13.91 1.94
C MET A 129 -1.47 -13.68 2.61
N MET A 130 -2.39 -13.07 1.87
CA MET A 130 -3.73 -12.73 2.35
C MET A 130 -4.72 -13.80 1.90
N PRO A 131 -5.49 -14.42 2.80
CA PRO A 131 -6.64 -15.24 2.43
C PRO A 131 -7.57 -14.46 1.52
N SER A 132 -8.08 -15.12 0.49
CA SER A 132 -9.06 -14.46 -0.36
C SER A 132 -10.39 -14.29 0.37
N PRO A 133 -11.06 -13.14 0.23
CA PRO A 133 -12.42 -12.98 0.71
C PRO A 133 -13.45 -13.78 -0.11
N PHE A 134 -13.07 -14.33 -1.28
CA PHE A 134 -13.97 -15.09 -2.14
C PHE A 134 -13.80 -16.61 -2.00
N PRO A 135 -14.90 -17.38 -1.82
CA PRO A 135 -14.83 -18.84 -1.79
C PRO A 135 -14.14 -19.43 -3.03
N LYS A 136 -13.27 -20.43 -2.83
CA LYS A 136 -12.54 -21.17 -3.89
C LYS A 136 -11.55 -20.35 -4.74
N THR A 137 -11.24 -19.11 -4.35
CA THR A 137 -10.18 -18.34 -5.00
C THR A 137 -8.87 -18.44 -4.22
N ARG A 138 -7.74 -18.34 -4.91
CA ARG A 138 -6.42 -18.50 -4.30
C ARG A 138 -6.10 -17.33 -3.37
N ASN A 139 -5.33 -17.59 -2.32
CA ASN A 139 -4.78 -16.53 -1.49
C ASN A 139 -3.97 -15.54 -2.34
N THR A 140 -4.07 -14.27 -2.01
CA THR A 140 -3.37 -13.20 -2.72
C THR A 140 -2.01 -12.97 -2.08
N ARG A 141 -0.94 -13.20 -2.86
CA ARG A 141 0.40 -12.77 -2.47
C ARG A 141 0.53 -11.28 -2.77
N ILE A 142 0.93 -10.52 -1.77
CA ILE A 142 1.19 -9.09 -1.86
C ILE A 142 2.69 -8.87 -1.67
N ASN A 143 3.34 -8.23 -2.63
CA ASN A 143 4.72 -7.77 -2.53
C ASN A 143 4.74 -6.25 -2.67
N GLU A 144 4.90 -5.55 -1.56
CA GLU A 144 4.96 -4.10 -1.52
C GLU A 144 6.37 -3.62 -1.25
N TYR A 145 6.74 -2.55 -1.95
CA TYR A 145 7.99 -1.81 -1.77
C TYR A 145 7.64 -0.34 -1.62
N VAL A 146 8.13 0.25 -0.53
CA VAL A 146 7.93 1.67 -0.24
C VAL A 146 9.28 2.30 0.00
N THR A 147 9.53 3.43 -0.64
CA THR A 147 10.68 4.28 -0.32
C THR A 147 10.19 5.64 0.10
N VAL A 148 10.54 6.05 1.31
CA VAL A 148 10.26 7.39 1.83
C VAL A 148 11.54 8.20 1.71
N THR A 149 11.45 9.38 1.10
CA THR A 149 12.54 10.33 0.93
C THR A 149 12.21 11.62 1.66
N GLY A 150 13.12 12.09 2.51
CA GLY A 150 13.00 13.35 3.24
C GLY A 150 14.35 14.06 3.34
N GLN A 151 14.43 15.08 4.19
CA GLN A 151 15.66 15.83 4.45
C GLN A 151 16.27 15.47 5.80
N LYS A 152 17.60 15.41 5.87
CA LYS A 152 18.35 15.15 7.11
C LYS A 152 18.19 16.31 8.09
N SER A 153 18.22 17.54 7.59
CA SER A 153 17.96 18.77 8.34
C SER A 153 16.64 18.71 9.12
N ASP A 154 15.54 18.29 8.47
CA ASP A 154 14.23 18.10 9.11
C ASP A 154 14.25 17.01 10.21
N LEU A 155 15.04 15.95 10.03
CA LEU A 155 15.17 14.86 11.01
C LEU A 155 16.01 15.25 12.23
N LEU A 156 16.96 16.19 12.07
CA LEU A 156 17.84 16.65 13.12
C LEU A 156 17.27 17.86 13.89
N ASP A 157 16.21 18.48 13.38
CA ASP A 157 15.53 19.59 14.06
C ASP A 157 14.60 19.07 15.18
N PRO A 158 14.87 19.37 16.47
CA PRO A 158 14.04 18.92 17.58
C PRO A 158 12.63 19.56 17.59
N TYR A 159 12.44 20.66 16.86
CA TYR A 159 11.15 21.36 16.76
C TYR A 159 10.24 20.76 15.68
N THR A 160 10.81 20.08 14.69
CA THR A 160 10.05 19.41 13.63
C THR A 160 9.32 18.18 14.19
N LYS A 161 7.99 18.26 14.23
CA LYS A 161 7.11 17.15 14.70
C LYS A 161 6.59 16.28 13.56
N SER A 162 6.59 16.79 12.34
CA SER A 162 6.20 16.09 11.12
C SER A 162 6.95 16.72 9.95
N ALA A 163 7.90 15.97 9.39
CA ALA A 163 8.69 16.42 8.26
C ALA A 163 7.98 16.12 6.92
N PRO A 164 8.06 17.03 5.93
CA PRO A 164 7.65 16.71 4.57
C PRO A 164 8.45 15.52 4.02
N ALA A 165 7.76 14.63 3.29
CA ALA A 165 8.41 13.50 2.65
C ALA A 165 7.75 13.14 1.33
N LYS A 166 8.54 12.60 0.40
CA LYS A 166 8.06 11.97 -0.83
C LYS A 166 8.04 10.47 -0.65
N LEU A 167 6.96 9.83 -1.10
CA LEU A 167 6.79 8.39 -1.02
C LEU A 167 6.71 7.81 -2.43
N SER A 168 7.57 6.85 -2.72
CA SER A 168 7.47 5.98 -3.89
C SER A 168 6.88 4.64 -3.44
N TYR A 169 5.85 4.18 -4.13
CA TYR A 169 5.12 2.95 -3.81
C TYR A 169 5.09 2.04 -5.04
N GLN A 170 5.42 0.78 -4.84
CA GLN A 170 5.32 -0.27 -5.84
C GLN A 170 4.67 -1.49 -5.18
N ASN A 171 3.76 -2.13 -5.92
CA ASN A 171 3.11 -3.35 -5.48
C ASN A 171 3.01 -4.31 -6.65
N ILE A 172 3.39 -5.56 -6.38
CA ILE A 172 3.18 -6.70 -7.26
C ILE A 172 2.28 -7.69 -6.55
N GLN A 173 1.14 -7.97 -7.16
CA GLN A 173 0.13 -8.91 -6.68
C GLN A 173 -0.55 -9.58 -7.89
N PRO A 174 -1.15 -10.76 -7.74
CA PRO A 174 -1.98 -11.36 -8.79
C PRO A 174 -3.13 -10.47 -9.25
N TRP A 175 -3.76 -10.89 -10.36
CA TRP A 175 -5.01 -10.31 -10.85
C TRP A 175 -6.04 -10.12 -9.74
N GLU A 176 -6.69 -8.96 -9.72
CA GLU A 176 -7.81 -8.73 -8.82
C GLU A 176 -8.93 -9.73 -9.14
N PRO A 177 -9.59 -10.34 -8.13
CA PRO A 177 -10.59 -11.39 -8.39
C PRO A 177 -11.74 -10.95 -9.31
N TRP A 178 -12.16 -9.69 -9.21
CA TRP A 178 -13.23 -9.11 -10.04
C TRP A 178 -12.81 -8.88 -11.50
N MET A 179 -11.52 -9.02 -11.85
CA MET A 179 -11.08 -9.00 -13.24
C MET A 179 -11.40 -10.31 -13.99
N MET A 180 -11.85 -11.35 -13.28
CA MET A 180 -12.29 -12.63 -13.87
C MET A 180 -11.24 -13.29 -14.78
N MET A 181 -9.97 -13.22 -14.39
CA MET A 181 -8.84 -13.74 -15.17
C MET A 181 -8.68 -15.27 -15.07
N GLY A 182 -9.38 -15.95 -14.16
CA GLY A 182 -9.27 -17.40 -13.99
C GLY A 182 -7.83 -17.84 -13.68
N ASP A 183 -7.34 -18.85 -14.41
CA ASP A 183 -5.97 -19.36 -14.32
C ASP A 183 -4.99 -18.67 -15.31
N GLN A 184 -5.39 -17.56 -15.94
CA GLN A 184 -4.50 -16.81 -16.84
C GLN A 184 -3.22 -16.38 -16.10
N PRO A 185 -2.03 -16.65 -16.65
CA PRO A 185 -0.78 -16.23 -16.04
C PRO A 185 -0.69 -14.70 -16.03
N GLY A 186 0.02 -14.16 -15.05
CA GLY A 186 0.25 -12.73 -14.92
C GLY A 186 -0.09 -12.18 -13.54
N GLN A 187 0.06 -10.87 -13.43
CA GLN A 187 -0.05 -10.09 -12.20
C GLN A 187 -0.35 -8.63 -12.53
#